data_AF-A0A7L2HGF0-F1
#
_entry.id   AF-A0A7L2HGF0-F1
#
_cell.length_a   1.000
_cell.length_b   1.000
_cell.length_c   1.000
_cell.angle_alpha   90.00
_cell.angle_beta   90.00
_cell.angle_gamma   90.00
#
_symmetry.space_group_name_H-M   'P 1'
#
loop_
_entity.id
_entity.type
_entity.pdbx_description
1 polymer ?
#
loop_
_entity_poly.entity_id
_entity_poly.type
_entity_poly.pdbx_seq_one_letter_code
_entity_poly.pdbx_strand_id
1 'polypeptide(L)'
;VQFEGRYGDRVFDRRELRFEIGEGDNYDLPHGLEKAIQKMEKSEESVFYLKPKYAVSDLLILEGLEKFQIPPDAELQYEVKLKSFEKAKESWEMNTDEKLEQSCIVKERGTQYFKEGKYKRAALQYKKIVSWLEHESGLSDEEDTKARSLRLAAHLNLAMCHLKLKEYSQALENCNKALELDSNNEKGLFRRGEAHLAVNDFELARGDFQKVIQLYPSNKAAKAQLVTCQQKIREQHEKEKKMYANMFQRLADKDLKSAATLQTSHTEDAEMKDEQNGVEDKSEVDTEA
;
A
#
# COMPACT_ATOMS: atom_id res chain seq x y z
N VAL A 1 3.82 18.47 27.05
CA VAL A 1 4.44 17.49 27.98
C VAL A 1 5.95 17.68 27.96
N GLN A 2 6.59 17.64 29.12
CA GLN A 2 8.05 17.59 29.25
C GLN A 2 8.42 16.17 29.66
N PHE A 3 9.44 15.59 29.05
CA PHE A 3 9.86 14.24 29.41
C PHE A 3 11.36 14.02 29.26
N GLU A 4 11.86 13.00 29.95
CA GLU A 4 13.21 12.49 29.90
C GLU A 4 13.18 10.97 29.75
N GLY A 5 13.73 10.45 28.65
CA GLY A 5 13.90 9.04 28.36
C GLY A 5 15.30 8.55 28.75
N ARG A 6 15.36 7.44 29.48
CA ARG A 6 16.57 6.76 29.95
C ARG A 6 16.61 5.31 29.52
N TYR A 7 17.81 4.85 29.17
CA TYR A 7 18.15 3.45 28.95
C TYR A 7 19.31 3.10 29.89
N GLY A 8 19.03 2.28 30.92
CA GLY A 8 19.90 2.18 32.09
C GLY A 8 20.12 3.57 32.72
N ASP A 9 21.38 3.94 32.97
CA ASP A 9 21.74 5.25 33.52
C ASP A 9 21.86 6.36 32.45
N ARG A 10 21.76 6.02 31.16
CA ARG A 10 21.96 6.97 30.05
C ARG A 10 20.67 7.67 29.68
N VAL A 11 20.65 9.00 29.82
CA VAL A 11 19.60 9.85 29.21
C VAL A 11 19.83 9.90 27.69
N PHE A 12 18.85 9.45 26.91
CA PHE A 12 18.94 9.45 25.44
C PHE A 12 18.00 10.48 24.79
N ASP A 13 16.95 10.91 25.48
CA ASP A 13 16.00 11.89 24.97
C ASP A 13 15.53 12.80 26.12
N ARG A 14 15.58 14.12 25.91
CA ARG A 14 15.07 15.11 26.85
C ARG A 14 14.51 16.28 26.06
N ARG A 15 13.18 16.37 26.00
CA ARG A 15 12.48 17.38 25.20
C ARG A 15 11.20 17.84 25.89
N GLU A 16 10.75 19.02 25.48
CA GLU A 16 9.40 19.49 25.75
C GLU A 16 8.64 19.52 24.42
N LEU A 17 7.53 18.77 24.35
CA LEU A 17 6.74 18.63 23.14
C LEU A 17 5.27 18.96 23.40
N ARG A 18 4.65 19.57 22.39
CA ARG A 18 3.20 19.61 22.21
C ARG A 18 2.87 18.71 21.02
N PHE A 19 2.14 17.63 21.27
CA PHE A 19 1.70 16.70 20.24
C PHE A 19 0.32 16.16 20.59
N GLU A 20 -0.33 15.53 19.62
CA GLU A 20 -1.62 14.87 19.79
C GLU A 20 -1.41 13.37 20.05
N ILE A 21 -2.14 12.80 21.00
CA ILE A 21 -2.05 11.37 21.30
C ILE A 21 -2.47 10.54 20.07
N GLY A 22 -1.68 9.51 19.76
CA GLY A 22 -1.79 8.72 18.53
C GLY A 22 -0.82 9.18 17.44
N GLU A 23 -0.08 10.28 17.66
CA GLU A 23 0.97 10.76 16.75
C GLU A 23 2.40 10.55 17.30
N GLY A 24 2.58 9.85 18.43
CA GLY A 24 3.86 9.69 19.13
C GLY A 24 4.98 9.10 18.28
N ASP A 25 4.68 8.13 17.43
CA ASP A 25 5.64 7.55 16.47
C ASP A 25 6.30 8.62 15.60
N ASN A 26 5.59 9.70 15.29
CA ASN A 26 6.13 10.79 14.48
C ASN A 26 7.16 11.66 15.22
N TYR A 27 7.31 11.48 16.53
CA TYR A 27 8.21 12.23 17.40
C TYR A 27 9.28 11.32 18.01
N ASP A 28 9.46 10.12 17.48
CA ASP A 28 10.33 9.07 18.04
C ASP A 28 9.89 8.64 19.45
N LEU A 29 8.59 8.76 19.78
CA LEU A 29 8.06 8.39 21.09
C LEU A 29 7.51 6.95 21.06
N PRO A 30 7.80 6.13 22.09
CA PRO A 30 7.20 4.81 22.21
C PRO A 30 5.68 4.86 22.40
N HIS A 31 4.94 3.95 21.76
CA HIS A 31 3.49 3.83 21.98
C HIS A 31 3.12 3.56 23.45
N GLY A 32 3.98 2.87 24.19
CA GLY A 32 3.83 2.68 25.64
C GLY A 32 3.80 3.99 26.42
N LEU A 33 4.59 4.97 25.98
CA LEU A 33 4.64 6.31 26.59
C LEU A 33 3.34 7.08 26.33
N GLU A 34 2.80 7.01 25.11
CA GLU A 34 1.51 7.65 24.81
C GLU A 34 0.38 7.06 25.65
N LYS A 35 0.33 5.73 25.76
CA LYS A 35 -0.61 5.02 26.63
C LYS A 35 -0.47 5.40 28.10
N ALA A 36 0.74 5.69 28.55
CA ALA A 36 1.00 6.17 29.90
C ALA A 36 0.48 7.60 30.08
N ILE A 37 0.79 8.50 29.15
CA ILE A 37 0.34 9.90 29.18
C ILE A 37 -1.20 10.00 29.19
N GLN A 38 -1.91 9.12 28.49
CA GLN A 38 -3.38 9.05 28.52
C GLN A 38 -3.97 8.81 29.91
N LYS A 39 -3.19 8.25 30.84
CA LYS A 39 -3.62 7.95 32.22
C LYS A 39 -3.20 9.02 33.24
N MET A 40 -2.47 10.04 32.80
CA MET A 40 -1.98 11.10 33.67
C MET A 40 -3.01 12.21 33.87
N GLU A 41 -2.86 12.93 34.99
CA GLU A 41 -3.60 14.14 35.31
C GLU A 41 -2.82 15.42 34.95
N LYS A 42 -3.52 16.54 34.90
CA LYS A 42 -2.91 17.84 34.57
C LYS A 42 -1.93 18.24 35.68
N SER A 43 -0.72 18.62 35.28
CA SER A 43 0.43 18.96 36.14
C SER A 43 1.05 17.78 36.88
N GLU A 44 0.64 16.55 36.58
CA GLU A 44 1.24 15.34 37.16
C GLU A 44 2.70 15.17 36.70
N GLU A 45 3.55 14.73 37.62
CA GLU A 45 4.91 14.25 37.38
C GLU A 45 4.97 12.78 37.77
N SER A 46 5.29 11.93 36.79
CA SER A 46 5.30 10.46 36.97
C SER A 46 6.46 9.82 36.24
N VAL A 47 6.91 8.68 36.77
CA VAL A 47 7.96 7.85 36.16
C VAL A 47 7.34 6.57 35.64
N PHE A 48 7.55 6.28 34.36
CA PHE A 48 7.05 5.08 33.68
C PHE A 48 8.20 4.15 33.30
N TYR A 49 7.97 2.85 33.49
CA TYR A 49 8.88 1.79 33.07
C TYR A 49 8.25 1.02 31.92
N LEU A 50 8.86 1.12 30.73
CA LEU A 50 8.39 0.51 29.51
C LEU A 50 9.16 -0.78 29.25
N LYS A 51 8.45 -1.91 29.33
CA LYS A 51 8.96 -3.20 28.85
C LYS A 51 9.19 -3.16 27.33
N PRO A 52 9.99 -4.08 26.74
CA PRO A 52 10.38 -3.99 25.32
C PRO A 52 9.17 -3.93 24.38
N LYS A 53 8.12 -4.72 24.67
CA LYS A 53 6.85 -4.71 23.92
C LYS A 53 6.07 -3.39 23.91
N TYR A 54 6.43 -2.44 24.78
CA TYR A 54 5.84 -1.11 24.89
C TYR A 54 6.83 0.00 24.49
N ALA A 55 8.13 -0.31 24.47
CA ALA A 55 9.20 0.54 23.98
C ALA A 55 9.29 0.51 22.44
N VAL A 56 8.97 -0.64 21.82
CA VAL A 56 9.01 -0.86 20.38
C VAL A 56 7.59 -1.14 19.90
N SER A 57 7.01 -0.27 19.07
CA SER A 57 5.65 -0.47 18.54
C SER A 57 5.55 -0.69 17.04
N ASP A 58 6.59 -0.42 16.24
CA ASP A 58 6.60 -0.73 14.80
C ASP A 58 7.97 -0.42 14.16
N LEU A 59 8.15 -0.80 12.88
CA LEU A 59 9.36 -0.56 12.07
C LEU A 59 9.89 0.89 12.10
N LEU A 60 9.01 1.89 12.28
CA LEU A 60 9.42 3.31 12.35
C LEU A 60 10.26 3.62 13.59
N ILE A 61 10.02 2.89 14.69
CA ILE A 61 10.79 3.05 15.93
C ILE A 61 12.16 2.37 15.82
N LEU A 62 12.39 1.44 14.90
CA LEU A 62 13.74 0.87 14.70
C LEU A 62 14.74 1.96 14.27
N GLU A 63 14.34 2.89 13.39
CA GLU A 63 15.18 4.04 13.03
C GLU A 63 15.42 4.98 14.22
N GLY A 64 14.40 5.22 15.04
CA GLY A 64 14.50 6.05 16.24
C GLY A 64 15.38 5.42 17.33
N LEU A 65 15.22 4.12 17.60
CA LEU A 65 16.05 3.36 18.53
C LEU A 65 17.48 3.24 18.03
N GLU A 66 17.68 3.06 16.72
CA GLU A 66 19.02 3.07 16.11
C GLU A 66 19.69 4.43 16.27
N LYS A 67 18.96 5.52 16.00
CA LYS A 67 19.41 6.90 16.27
C LYS A 67 19.80 7.12 17.73
N PHE A 68 19.09 6.48 18.66
CA PHE A 68 19.39 6.55 20.09
C PHE A 68 20.34 5.43 20.59
N GLN A 69 20.81 4.54 19.71
CA GLN A 69 21.64 3.38 20.03
C GLN A 69 21.05 2.52 21.15
N ILE A 70 19.76 2.18 21.02
CA ILE A 70 19.00 1.37 21.96
C ILE A 70 18.71 0.00 21.33
N PRO A 71 19.01 -1.12 22.01
CA PRO A 71 18.75 -2.44 21.44
C PRO A 71 17.25 -2.78 21.43
N PRO A 72 16.79 -3.70 20.56
CA PRO A 72 15.37 -4.00 20.40
C PRO A 72 14.68 -4.59 21.65
N ASP A 73 15.44 -5.22 22.55
CA ASP A 73 14.98 -5.82 23.80
C ASP A 73 15.15 -4.90 25.02
N ALA A 74 15.45 -3.62 24.79
CA ALA A 74 15.66 -2.64 25.85
C ALA A 74 14.40 -2.37 26.67
N GLU A 75 14.60 -2.25 27.98
CA GLU A 75 13.65 -1.60 28.89
C GLU A 75 13.99 -0.11 29.01
N LEU A 76 12.97 0.73 28.91
CA LEU A 76 13.13 2.19 28.95
C LEU A 76 12.44 2.78 30.17
N GLN A 77 13.05 3.79 30.76
CA GLN A 77 12.45 4.59 31.81
C GLN A 77 12.15 5.98 31.27
N TYR A 78 10.93 6.48 31.52
CA TYR A 78 10.53 7.83 31.16
C TYR A 78 10.07 8.59 32.39
N GLU A 79 10.71 9.71 32.68
CA GLU A 79 10.19 10.72 33.61
C GLU A 79 9.37 11.73 32.82
N VAL A 80 8.11 11.93 33.20
CA VAL A 80 7.15 12.70 32.41
C VAL A 80 6.44 13.71 33.29
N LYS A 81 6.41 14.97 32.85
CA LYS A 81 5.63 16.06 33.41
C LYS A 81 4.53 16.50 32.43
N LEU A 82 3.28 16.19 32.74
CA LEU A 82 2.13 16.59 31.92
C LEU A 82 1.67 18.00 32.26
N LYS A 83 2.36 19.03 31.72
CA LYS A 83 2.05 20.45 32.00
C LYS A 83 0.58 20.82 31.78
N SER A 84 0.03 20.48 30.63
CA SER A 84 -1.37 20.71 30.27
C SER A 84 -1.77 19.82 29.11
N PHE A 85 -3.06 19.58 28.99
CA PHE A 85 -3.68 18.92 27.84
C PHE A 85 -5.09 19.45 27.63
N GLU A 86 -5.61 19.22 26.44
CA GLU A 86 -7.00 19.44 26.07
C GLU A 86 -7.53 18.08 25.58
N LYS A 87 -8.67 17.66 26.10
CA LYS A 87 -9.31 16.43 25.61
C LYS A 87 -9.87 16.73 24.23
N ALA A 88 -9.48 15.94 23.24
CA ALA A 88 -10.15 15.94 21.95
C ALA A 88 -11.61 15.52 22.20
N LYS A 89 -12.56 16.28 21.65
CA LYS A 89 -13.97 15.86 21.67
C LYS A 89 -14.12 14.59 20.84
N GLU A 90 -14.82 13.62 21.40
CA GLU A 90 -15.21 12.43 20.63
C GLU A 90 -16.26 12.81 19.58
N SER A 91 -16.39 12.00 18.53
CA SER A 91 -17.30 12.32 17.42
C SER A 91 -18.77 12.50 17.86
N TRP A 92 -19.20 11.84 18.94
CA TRP A 92 -20.55 11.98 19.50
C TRP A 92 -20.71 13.16 20.46
N GLU A 93 -19.61 13.77 20.90
CA GLU A 93 -19.62 14.96 21.78
C GLU A 93 -19.73 16.26 20.97
N MET A 94 -19.51 16.19 19.65
CA MET A 94 -19.62 17.32 18.73
C MET A 94 -20.98 17.33 18.03
N ASN A 95 -21.61 18.50 18.01
CA ASN A 95 -22.75 18.75 17.12
C ASN A 95 -22.28 18.94 15.66
N THR A 96 -23.23 19.06 14.73
CA THR A 96 -22.96 19.22 13.30
C THR A 96 -22.07 20.43 12.99
N ASP A 97 -22.38 21.60 13.55
CA ASP A 97 -21.61 22.83 13.33
C ASP A 97 -20.16 22.68 13.80
N GLU A 98 -19.96 22.12 14.99
CA GLU A 98 -18.65 21.84 15.55
C GLU A 98 -17.87 20.84 14.68
N LYS A 99 -18.51 19.76 14.20
CA LYS A 99 -17.87 18.80 13.27
C LYS A 99 -17.42 19.47 11.98
N LEU A 100 -18.25 20.34 11.41
CA LEU A 100 -17.92 21.07 10.18
C LEU A 100 -16.78 22.07 10.40
N GLU A 101 -16.77 22.77 11.53
CA GLU A 101 -15.69 23.68 11.91
C GLU A 101 -14.38 22.93 12.16
N GLN A 102 -14.40 21.87 12.98
CA GLN A 102 -13.22 21.05 13.27
C GLN A 102 -12.67 20.40 12.00
N SER A 103 -13.55 19.94 11.10
CA SER A 103 -13.16 19.39 9.80
C SER A 103 -12.38 20.40 8.95
N CYS A 104 -12.74 21.68 8.98
CA CYS A 104 -11.98 22.73 8.32
C CYS A 104 -10.58 22.90 8.93
N ILE A 105 -10.49 22.93 10.26
CA ILE A 105 -9.22 23.10 10.99
C ILE A 105 -8.26 21.94 10.70
N VAL A 106 -8.72 20.70 10.81
CA VAL A 106 -7.85 19.53 10.55
C VAL A 106 -7.49 19.40 9.07
N LYS A 107 -8.36 19.84 8.14
CA LYS A 107 -8.01 19.92 6.71
C LYS A 107 -6.82 20.84 6.48
N GLU A 108 -6.80 22.01 7.12
CA GLU A 108 -5.70 22.97 7.01
C GLU A 108 -4.41 22.42 7.63
N ARG A 109 -4.50 21.81 8.83
CA ARG A 109 -3.37 21.11 9.46
C ARG A 109 -2.80 20.00 8.58
N GLY A 110 -3.67 19.15 8.02
CA GLY A 110 -3.26 18.11 7.08
C GLY A 110 -2.55 18.68 5.86
N THR A 111 -3.02 19.81 5.36
CA THR A 111 -2.41 20.49 4.21
C THR A 111 -1.02 21.05 4.55
N GLN A 112 -0.85 21.57 5.76
CA GLN A 112 0.45 22.02 6.24
C GLN A 112 1.43 20.85 6.37
N TYR A 113 1.00 19.74 6.99
CA TYR A 113 1.84 18.53 7.07
C TYR A 113 2.20 17.98 5.69
N PHE A 114 1.27 18.02 4.73
CA PHE A 114 1.54 17.58 3.36
C PHE A 114 2.64 18.43 2.69
N LYS A 115 2.59 19.76 2.86
CA LYS A 115 3.60 20.68 2.35
C LYS A 115 4.98 20.44 2.98
N GLU A 116 5.02 20.04 4.25
CA GLU A 116 6.25 19.67 4.97
C GLU A 116 6.77 18.27 4.60
N GLY A 117 6.12 17.55 3.69
CA GLY A 117 6.49 16.18 3.32
C GLY A 117 6.10 15.12 4.36
N LYS A 118 5.38 15.51 5.41
CA LYS A 118 4.93 14.63 6.51
C LYS A 118 3.63 13.93 6.13
N TYR A 119 3.69 13.09 5.09
CA TYR A 119 2.50 12.51 4.46
C TYR A 119 1.67 11.62 5.39
N LYS A 120 2.30 10.87 6.30
CA LYS A 120 1.58 10.07 7.32
C LYS A 120 0.75 10.96 8.25
N ARG A 121 1.34 12.06 8.74
CA ARG A 121 0.63 13.05 9.58
C ARG A 121 -0.51 13.72 8.83
N ALA A 122 -0.28 14.09 7.57
CA ALA A 122 -1.31 14.64 6.72
C ALA A 122 -2.50 13.67 6.59
N ALA A 123 -2.23 12.39 6.31
CA ALA A 123 -3.26 11.36 6.21
C ALA A 123 -4.06 11.20 7.51
N LEU A 124 -3.43 11.21 8.68
CA LEU A 124 -4.15 11.12 9.97
C LEU A 124 -5.15 12.26 10.14
N GLN A 125 -4.77 13.50 9.79
CA GLN A 125 -5.65 14.65 9.91
C GLN A 125 -6.84 14.57 8.94
N TYR A 126 -6.63 14.11 7.71
CA TYR A 126 -7.73 13.93 6.75
C TYR A 126 -8.65 12.76 7.11
N LYS A 127 -8.14 11.68 7.74
CA LYS A 127 -8.97 10.56 8.23
C LYS A 127 -9.99 11.00 9.28
N LYS A 128 -9.66 11.98 10.12
CA LYS A 128 -10.61 12.55 11.10
C LYS A 128 -11.83 13.16 10.42
N ILE A 129 -11.64 13.89 9.32
CA ILE A 129 -12.73 14.50 8.54
C ILE A 129 -13.69 13.42 8.05
N VAL A 130 -13.16 12.34 7.47
CA VAL A 130 -13.97 11.21 7.00
C VAL A 130 -14.73 10.61 8.19
N SER A 131 -14.02 10.28 9.28
CA SER A 131 -14.63 9.69 10.48
C SER A 131 -15.76 10.54 11.08
N TRP A 132 -15.61 11.86 11.13
CA TRP A 132 -16.61 12.75 11.73
C TRP A 132 -17.83 12.97 10.85
N LEU A 133 -17.68 12.87 9.51
CA LEU A 133 -18.73 13.24 8.55
C LEU A 133 -19.32 12.04 7.79
N GLU A 134 -18.78 10.82 7.95
CA GLU A 134 -19.23 9.64 7.18
C GLU A 134 -20.66 9.21 7.52
N HIS A 135 -21.01 9.24 8.81
CA HIS A 135 -22.29 8.75 9.32
C HIS A 135 -23.24 9.88 9.74
N GLU A 136 -22.93 11.13 9.39
CA GLU A 136 -23.79 12.25 9.74
C GLU A 136 -25.05 12.25 8.86
N SER A 137 -26.21 12.31 9.50
CA SER A 137 -27.52 12.26 8.85
C SER A 137 -28.44 13.34 9.41
N GLY A 138 -29.49 13.70 8.67
CA GLY A 138 -30.40 14.78 9.08
C GLY A 138 -29.82 16.19 8.95
N LEU A 139 -28.79 16.36 8.12
CA LEU A 139 -28.20 17.65 7.79
C LEU A 139 -29.18 18.51 6.98
N SER A 140 -29.17 19.83 7.20
CA SER A 140 -29.77 20.77 6.25
C SER A 140 -29.05 20.72 4.91
N ASP A 141 -29.69 21.22 3.84
CA ASP A 141 -29.11 21.20 2.49
C ASP A 141 -27.75 21.94 2.43
N GLU A 142 -27.61 23.03 3.18
CA GLU A 142 -26.35 23.81 3.26
C GLU A 142 -25.24 23.02 3.98
N GLU A 143 -25.58 22.38 5.09
CA GLU A 143 -24.65 21.54 5.86
C GLU A 143 -24.25 20.30 5.08
N ASP A 144 -25.17 19.61 4.40
CA ASP A 144 -24.88 18.44 3.58
C ASP A 144 -23.95 18.82 2.42
N THR A 145 -24.20 19.95 1.77
CA THR A 145 -23.32 20.47 0.71
C THR A 145 -21.89 20.71 1.24
N LYS A 146 -21.77 21.34 2.42
CA LYS A 146 -20.48 21.60 3.07
C LYS A 146 -19.79 20.32 3.51
N ALA A 147 -20.52 19.37 4.10
CA ALA A 147 -20.01 18.07 4.52
C ALA A 147 -19.53 17.24 3.33
N ARG A 148 -20.30 17.19 2.22
CA ARG A 148 -19.88 16.53 0.98
C ARG A 148 -18.62 17.14 0.40
N SER A 149 -18.54 18.47 0.35
CA SER A 149 -17.34 19.18 -0.12
C SER A 149 -16.10 18.85 0.72
N LEU A 150 -16.24 18.81 2.05
CA LEU A 150 -15.18 18.44 2.98
C LEU A 150 -14.75 16.97 2.83
N ARG A 151 -15.70 16.03 2.72
CA ARG A 151 -15.42 14.61 2.48
C ARG A 151 -14.70 14.39 1.13
N LEU A 152 -15.16 15.04 0.07
CA LEU A 152 -14.50 14.99 -1.23
C LEU A 152 -13.06 15.48 -1.14
N ALA A 153 -12.83 16.64 -0.50
CA ALA A 153 -11.49 17.17 -0.30
C ALA A 153 -10.61 16.23 0.55
N ALA A 154 -11.16 15.62 1.60
CA ALA A 154 -10.46 14.68 2.46
C ALA A 154 -10.01 13.43 1.69
N HIS A 155 -10.92 12.77 0.96
CA HIS A 155 -10.59 11.59 0.16
C HIS A 155 -9.57 11.90 -0.94
N LEU A 156 -9.71 13.02 -1.65
CA LEU A 156 -8.72 13.44 -2.63
C LEU A 156 -7.34 13.60 -1.99
N ASN A 157 -7.25 14.28 -0.85
CA ASN A 157 -5.98 14.51 -0.19
C ASN A 157 -5.39 13.23 0.43
N LEU A 158 -6.22 12.32 0.95
CA LEU A 158 -5.80 10.99 1.38
C LEU A 158 -5.20 10.19 0.23
N ALA A 159 -5.86 10.16 -0.92
CA ALA A 159 -5.32 9.50 -2.12
C ALA A 159 -3.94 10.06 -2.50
N MET A 160 -3.76 11.38 -2.40
CA MET A 160 -2.47 12.02 -2.65
C MET A 160 -1.40 11.62 -1.62
N CYS A 161 -1.76 11.55 -0.33
CA CYS A 161 -0.84 11.12 0.72
C CYS A 161 -0.39 9.67 0.47
N HIS A 162 -1.32 8.77 0.19
CA HIS A 162 -1.05 7.36 -0.07
C HIS A 162 -0.23 7.15 -1.35
N LEU A 163 -0.46 7.95 -2.41
CA LEU A 163 0.42 7.96 -3.58
C LEU A 163 1.87 8.33 -3.22
N LYS A 164 2.07 9.34 -2.37
CA LYS A 164 3.41 9.73 -1.90
C LYS A 164 4.06 8.68 -1.01
N LEU A 165 3.26 7.94 -0.25
CA LEU A 165 3.70 6.83 0.59
C LEU A 165 3.86 5.51 -0.18
N LYS A 166 3.50 5.47 -1.47
CA LYS A 166 3.46 4.26 -2.32
C LYS A 166 2.49 3.18 -1.81
N GLU A 167 1.47 3.59 -1.07
CA GLU A 167 0.39 2.75 -0.55
C GLU A 167 -0.76 2.70 -1.57
N TYR A 168 -0.50 2.13 -2.75
CA TYR A 168 -1.37 2.29 -3.92
C TYR A 168 -2.80 1.75 -3.73
N SER A 169 -2.99 0.66 -2.99
CA SER A 169 -4.32 0.12 -2.68
C SER A 169 -5.19 1.12 -1.91
N GLN A 170 -4.61 1.79 -0.90
CA GLN A 170 -5.30 2.83 -0.12
C GLN A 170 -5.55 4.09 -0.96
N ALA A 171 -4.65 4.41 -1.89
CA ALA A 171 -4.87 5.50 -2.84
C ALA A 171 -6.06 5.22 -3.76
N LEU A 172 -6.17 4.01 -4.31
CA LEU A 172 -7.27 3.58 -5.16
C LEU A 172 -8.63 3.64 -4.43
N GLU A 173 -8.69 3.14 -3.19
CA GLU A 173 -9.91 3.17 -2.37
C GLU A 173 -10.39 4.61 -2.13
N ASN A 174 -9.48 5.51 -1.75
CA ASN A 174 -9.81 6.91 -1.54
C ASN A 174 -10.20 7.63 -2.84
N CYS A 175 -9.57 7.31 -3.97
CA CYS A 175 -10.00 7.81 -5.27
C CYS A 175 -11.41 7.35 -5.62
N ASN A 176 -11.76 6.08 -5.37
CA ASN A 176 -13.11 5.58 -5.60
C ASN A 176 -14.13 6.31 -4.73
N LYS A 177 -13.85 6.49 -3.43
CA LYS A 177 -14.71 7.28 -2.54
C LYS A 177 -14.87 8.73 -2.98
N ALA A 178 -13.81 9.37 -3.46
CA ALA A 178 -13.90 10.71 -4.04
C ALA A 178 -14.80 10.74 -5.29
N LEU A 179 -14.71 9.71 -6.14
CA LEU A 179 -15.50 9.61 -7.38
C LEU A 179 -16.95 9.15 -7.15
N GLU A 180 -17.25 8.50 -6.01
CA GLU A 180 -18.63 8.29 -5.54
C GLU A 180 -19.30 9.64 -5.21
N LEU A 181 -18.56 10.60 -4.68
CA LEU A 181 -19.05 11.94 -4.35
C LEU A 181 -19.08 12.88 -5.57
N ASP A 182 -18.08 12.78 -6.46
CA ASP A 182 -17.99 13.54 -7.71
C ASP A 182 -17.36 12.68 -8.81
N SER A 183 -18.22 12.04 -9.61
CA SER A 183 -17.82 11.05 -10.63
C SER A 183 -16.96 11.60 -11.79
N ASN A 184 -16.90 12.92 -11.92
CA ASN A 184 -16.15 13.62 -12.95
C ASN A 184 -14.95 14.37 -12.38
N ASN A 185 -14.62 14.22 -11.08
CA ASN A 185 -13.55 14.98 -10.46
C ASN A 185 -12.19 14.78 -11.16
N GLU A 186 -11.61 15.85 -11.71
CA GLU A 186 -10.34 15.82 -12.42
C GLU A 186 -9.22 15.18 -11.59
N LYS A 187 -9.07 15.61 -10.33
CA LYS A 187 -8.02 15.12 -9.42
C LYS A 187 -8.25 13.67 -9.02
N GLY A 188 -9.51 13.29 -8.78
CA GLY A 188 -9.89 11.91 -8.42
C GLY A 188 -9.52 10.93 -9.51
N LEU A 189 -9.94 11.21 -10.75
CA LEU A 189 -9.63 10.39 -11.92
C LEU A 189 -8.12 10.34 -12.19
N PHE A 190 -7.45 11.49 -12.16
CA PHE A 190 -6.03 11.57 -12.44
C PHE A 190 -5.20 10.77 -11.43
N ARG A 191 -5.48 10.93 -10.12
CA ARG A 191 -4.77 10.22 -9.05
C ARG A 191 -5.04 8.71 -9.08
N ARG A 192 -6.25 8.29 -9.46
CA ARG A 192 -6.58 6.87 -9.62
C ARG A 192 -5.79 6.26 -10.77
N GLY A 193 -5.69 6.98 -11.89
CA GLY A 193 -4.84 6.60 -13.01
C GLY A 193 -3.36 6.47 -12.63
N GLU A 194 -2.83 7.40 -11.82
CA GLU A 194 -1.46 7.30 -11.30
C GLU A 194 -1.26 6.06 -10.41
N ALA A 195 -2.24 5.73 -9.57
CA ALA A 195 -2.17 4.55 -8.71
C ALA A 195 -2.23 3.25 -9.51
N HIS A 196 -3.15 3.12 -10.48
CA HIS A 196 -3.21 1.97 -11.39
C HIS A 196 -1.91 1.80 -12.19
N LEU A 197 -1.36 2.90 -12.72
CA LEU A 197 -0.09 2.87 -13.44
C LEU A 197 1.05 2.34 -12.56
N ALA A 198 1.09 2.74 -11.29
CA ALA A 198 2.12 2.32 -10.35
C ALA A 198 2.06 0.83 -9.97
N VAL A 199 0.87 0.21 -10.03
CA VAL A 199 0.69 -1.25 -9.82
C VAL A 199 0.70 -2.06 -11.11
N ASN A 200 1.05 -1.44 -12.25
CA ASN A 200 1.08 -2.02 -13.59
C ASN A 200 -0.29 -2.41 -14.18
N ASP A 201 -1.39 -1.84 -13.66
CA ASP A 201 -2.71 -1.96 -14.26
C ASP A 201 -2.89 -0.97 -15.43
N PHE A 202 -2.07 -1.12 -16.47
CA PHE A 202 -1.93 -0.09 -17.51
C PHE A 202 -3.23 0.19 -18.28
N GLU A 203 -4.07 -0.82 -18.45
CA GLU A 203 -5.37 -0.68 -19.13
C GLU A 203 -6.36 0.17 -18.32
N LEU A 204 -6.43 -0.03 -17.00
CA LEU A 204 -7.25 0.79 -16.11
C LEU A 204 -6.71 2.22 -16.02
N ALA A 205 -5.39 2.38 -15.89
CA ALA A 205 -4.74 3.68 -15.89
C ALA A 205 -5.03 4.45 -17.19
N ARG A 206 -4.95 3.77 -18.34
CA ARG A 206 -5.29 4.34 -19.65
C ARG A 206 -6.72 4.88 -19.67
N GLY A 207 -7.68 4.09 -19.17
CA GLY A 207 -9.08 4.49 -19.10
C GLY A 207 -9.30 5.75 -18.25
N ASP A 208 -8.67 5.82 -17.08
CA ASP A 208 -8.75 6.98 -16.20
C ASP A 208 -8.17 8.25 -16.86
N PHE A 209 -6.96 8.16 -17.44
CA PHE A 209 -6.36 9.31 -18.12
C PHE A 209 -7.13 9.73 -19.38
N GLN A 210 -7.71 8.80 -20.13
CA GLN A 210 -8.59 9.12 -21.26
C GLN A 210 -9.83 9.89 -20.79
N LYS A 211 -10.46 9.45 -19.69
CA LYS A 211 -11.61 10.16 -19.11
C LYS A 211 -11.22 11.57 -18.64
N VAL A 212 -10.04 11.74 -18.03
CA VAL A 212 -9.52 13.08 -17.69
C VAL A 212 -9.37 13.94 -18.94
N ILE A 213 -8.78 13.44 -20.03
CA ILE A 213 -8.58 14.22 -21.26
C ILE A 213 -9.90 14.58 -21.93
N GLN A 214 -10.89 13.69 -21.87
CA GLN A 214 -12.22 13.92 -22.43
C GLN A 214 -12.94 15.07 -21.70
N LEU A 215 -12.89 15.08 -20.37
CA LEU A 215 -13.55 16.09 -19.54
C LEU A 215 -12.73 17.38 -19.38
N TYR A 216 -11.40 17.24 -19.35
CA TYR A 216 -10.42 18.31 -19.10
C TYR A 216 -9.32 18.31 -20.17
N PRO A 217 -9.61 18.74 -21.41
CA PRO A 217 -8.66 18.64 -22.53
C PRO A 217 -7.37 19.45 -22.38
N SER A 218 -7.34 20.41 -21.46
CA SER A 218 -6.16 21.24 -21.15
C SER A 218 -5.15 20.54 -20.24
N ASN A 219 -5.51 19.41 -19.61
CA ASN A 219 -4.63 18.68 -18.71
C ASN A 219 -3.48 17.99 -19.47
N LYS A 220 -2.33 18.67 -19.51
CA LYS A 220 -1.12 18.18 -20.20
C LYS A 220 -0.52 16.95 -19.51
N ALA A 221 -0.64 16.85 -18.19
CA ALA A 221 -0.11 15.72 -17.43
C ALA A 221 -0.85 14.43 -17.79
N ALA A 222 -2.17 14.47 -17.93
CA ALA A 222 -2.98 13.31 -18.33
C ALA A 222 -2.60 12.82 -19.73
N LYS A 223 -2.35 13.74 -20.67
CA LYS A 223 -1.87 13.40 -22.02
C LYS A 223 -0.50 12.69 -21.98
N ALA A 224 0.43 13.20 -21.17
CA ALA A 224 1.75 12.57 -21.02
C ALA A 224 1.65 11.17 -20.38
N GLN A 225 0.82 11.01 -19.34
CA GLN A 225 0.61 9.71 -18.70
C GLN A 225 -0.11 8.72 -19.63
N LEU A 226 -1.04 9.18 -20.46
CA LEU A 226 -1.70 8.34 -21.46
C LEU A 226 -0.70 7.74 -22.46
N VAL A 227 0.24 8.56 -22.96
CA VAL A 227 1.32 8.08 -23.84
C VAL A 227 2.17 7.04 -23.14
N THR A 228 2.50 7.27 -21.86
CA THR A 228 3.25 6.31 -21.02
C THR A 228 2.51 4.99 -20.89
N CYS A 229 1.19 5.01 -20.62
CA CYS A 229 0.37 3.80 -20.55
C CYS A 229 0.37 3.03 -21.89
N GLN A 230 0.21 3.73 -23.02
CA GLN A 230 0.23 3.10 -24.34
C GLN A 230 1.58 2.47 -24.68
N GLN A 231 2.68 3.06 -24.23
CA GLN A 231 4.01 2.46 -24.37
C GLN A 231 4.12 1.19 -23.51
N LYS A 232 3.71 1.26 -22.24
CA LYS A 232 3.76 0.11 -21.31
C LYS A 232 2.92 -1.07 -21.77
N ILE A 233 1.72 -0.82 -22.29
CA ILE A 233 0.85 -1.86 -22.87
C ILE A 233 1.53 -2.54 -24.06
N ARG A 234 2.15 -1.76 -24.96
CA ARG A 234 2.92 -2.31 -26.09
C ARG A 234 4.10 -3.17 -25.62
N GLU A 235 4.89 -2.67 -24.67
CA GLU A 235 6.00 -3.42 -24.07
C GLU A 235 5.53 -4.74 -23.43
N GLN A 236 4.38 -4.73 -22.74
CA GLN A 236 3.80 -5.91 -22.12
C GLN A 236 3.34 -6.93 -23.18
N HIS A 237 2.59 -6.50 -24.18
CA HIS A 237 2.11 -7.37 -25.26
C HIS A 237 3.28 -7.99 -26.04
N GLU A 238 4.37 -7.26 -26.28
CA GLU A 238 5.56 -7.80 -26.92
C GLU A 238 6.26 -8.86 -26.07
N LYS A 239 6.34 -8.65 -24.75
CA LYS A 239 6.91 -9.64 -23.81
C LYS A 239 6.05 -10.89 -23.76
N GLU A 240 4.74 -10.74 -23.64
CA GLU A 240 3.79 -11.85 -23.65
C GLU A 240 3.86 -12.63 -24.97
N LYS A 241 3.86 -11.94 -26.12
CA LYS A 241 4.02 -12.57 -27.44
C LYS A 241 5.29 -13.41 -27.52
N LYS A 242 6.43 -12.86 -27.08
CA LYS A 242 7.71 -13.60 -27.05
C LYS A 242 7.65 -14.80 -26.09
N MET A 243 7.06 -14.63 -24.91
CA MET A 243 6.89 -15.70 -23.93
C MET A 243 6.05 -16.85 -24.49
N TYR A 244 4.89 -16.55 -25.09
CA TYR A 244 4.02 -17.56 -25.70
C TYR A 244 4.67 -18.23 -26.91
N ALA A 245 5.36 -17.49 -27.77
CA ALA A 245 6.10 -18.06 -28.89
C ALA A 245 7.17 -19.07 -28.41
N ASN A 246 7.94 -18.70 -27.38
CA ASN A 246 8.94 -19.60 -26.79
C ASN A 246 8.31 -20.83 -26.12
N MET A 247 7.16 -20.66 -25.45
CA MET A 247 6.43 -21.77 -24.83
C MET A 247 5.91 -22.74 -25.91
N PHE A 248 5.35 -22.22 -27.00
CA PHE A 248 4.87 -23.01 -28.12
C PHE A 248 6.01 -23.81 -28.78
N GLN A 249 7.16 -23.16 -29.04
CA GLN A 249 8.33 -23.85 -29.59
C GLN A 249 8.81 -24.99 -28.69
N ARG A 250 8.90 -24.75 -27.37
CA ARG A 250 9.32 -25.79 -26.41
C ARG A 250 8.36 -26.98 -26.35
N LEU A 251 7.05 -26.73 -26.49
CA LEU A 251 6.06 -27.79 -26.55
C LEU A 251 6.21 -28.61 -27.83
N ALA A 252 6.34 -27.95 -28.99
CA ALA A 252 6.60 -28.62 -30.26
C ALA A 252 7.90 -29.46 -30.21
N ASP A 253 8.98 -28.92 -29.65
CA ASP A 253 10.24 -29.64 -29.48
C ASP A 253 10.10 -30.86 -28.56
N LYS A 254 9.25 -30.78 -27.54
CA LYS A 254 8.96 -31.90 -26.62
C LYS A 254 8.15 -32.99 -27.31
N ASP A 255 7.14 -32.61 -28.09
CA ASP A 255 6.32 -33.55 -28.84
C ASP A 255 7.16 -34.30 -29.88
N LEU A 256 8.03 -33.58 -30.61
CA LEU A 256 8.99 -34.18 -31.55
C LEU A 256 9.94 -35.17 -30.86
N LYS A 257 10.49 -34.80 -29.69
CA LYS A 257 11.35 -35.71 -28.91
C LYS A 257 10.59 -36.95 -28.44
N SER A 258 9.36 -36.80 -27.95
CA SER A 258 8.55 -37.93 -27.50
C SER A 258 8.18 -38.89 -28.65
N ALA A 259 7.89 -38.36 -29.84
CA ALA A 259 7.64 -39.17 -31.03
C ALA A 259 8.89 -39.92 -31.49
N ALA A 260 10.07 -39.28 -31.43
CA ALA A 260 11.35 -39.94 -31.73
C ALA A 260 11.68 -41.05 -30.71
N THR A 261 11.35 -40.86 -29.42
CA THR A 261 11.52 -41.90 -28.39
C THR A 261 10.56 -43.08 -28.60
N LEU A 262 9.31 -42.84 -29.03
CA LEU A 262 8.35 -43.91 -29.36
C LEU A 262 8.76 -44.70 -30.61
N GLN A 263 9.30 -44.03 -31.63
CA GLN A 263 9.80 -44.71 -32.84
C GLN A 263 11.01 -45.59 -32.55
N THR A 264 11.93 -45.14 -31.72
CA THR A 264 13.12 -45.95 -31.33
C THR A 264 12.74 -47.20 -30.54
N SER A 265 11.77 -47.12 -29.62
CA SER A 265 11.25 -48.31 -28.93
C SER A 265 10.54 -49.31 -29.87
N HIS A 266 9.85 -48.84 -30.91
CA HIS A 266 9.19 -49.73 -31.87
C HIS A 266 10.16 -50.39 -32.86
N THR A 267 11.27 -49.73 -33.20
CA THR A 267 12.33 -50.35 -34.01
C THR A 267 13.11 -51.40 -33.23
N GLU A 268 13.39 -51.19 -31.94
CA GLU A 268 14.05 -52.18 -31.08
C GLU A 268 13.17 -53.44 -30.88
N ASP A 269 11.85 -53.29 -30.73
CA ASP A 269 10.91 -54.42 -30.66
C ASP A 269 10.72 -55.16 -31.99
N ALA A 270 10.97 -54.49 -33.14
CA ALA A 270 10.88 -55.09 -34.47
C ALA A 270 12.16 -55.85 -34.85
N GLU A 271 13.34 -55.32 -34.51
CA GLU A 271 14.62 -56.01 -34.75
C GLU A 271 14.74 -57.28 -33.91
N MET A 272 14.22 -57.33 -32.67
CA MET A 272 14.15 -58.57 -31.90
C MET A 272 13.22 -59.64 -32.48
N LYS A 273 12.29 -59.30 -33.38
CA LYS A 273 11.42 -60.26 -34.05
C LYS A 273 12.00 -60.83 -35.35
N ASP A 274 12.87 -60.08 -36.04
CA ASP A 274 13.52 -60.56 -37.26
C ASP A 274 14.72 -61.48 -36.99
N GLU A 275 15.36 -61.41 -35.81
CA GLU A 275 16.41 -62.37 -35.43
C GLU A 275 15.90 -63.80 -35.13
N GLN A 276 14.58 -64.02 -35.02
CA GLN A 276 14.01 -65.36 -34.81
C GLN A 276 13.61 -66.12 -36.10
N ASN A 277 13.67 -65.50 -37.29
CA ASN A 277 13.24 -66.12 -38.55
C ASN A 277 14.40 -66.55 -39.51
N GLY A 278 15.64 -66.59 -39.02
CA GLY A 278 16.83 -66.82 -39.84
C GLY A 278 17.40 -68.24 -39.89
N VAL A 279 16.72 -69.28 -39.39
CA VAL A 279 17.26 -70.65 -39.37
C VAL A 279 16.21 -71.68 -39.79
N GLU A 280 16.21 -72.09 -41.06
CA GLU A 280 15.77 -73.41 -41.55
C GLU A 280 16.28 -73.56 -42.99
N ASP A 281 17.51 -74.05 -43.17
CA ASP A 281 17.94 -75.45 -43.23
C ASP A 281 17.96 -75.99 -44.68
N LYS A 282 19.19 -76.14 -45.19
CA LYS A 282 19.51 -76.86 -46.42
C LYS A 282 19.88 -78.28 -46.00
N SER A 283 19.13 -79.28 -46.46
CA SER A 283 19.63 -80.65 -46.53
C SER A 283 19.39 -81.26 -47.91
N GLU A 284 20.49 -81.73 -48.48
CA GLU A 284 20.64 -82.45 -49.74
C GLU A 284 20.19 -83.92 -49.61
N VAL A 285 19.51 -84.40 -50.67
CA VAL A 285 19.83 -85.59 -51.52
C VAL A 285 20.01 -87.01 -50.90
N ASP A 286 19.55 -87.99 -51.70
CA ASP A 286 19.71 -89.47 -51.67
C ASP A 286 18.65 -90.28 -50.88
N THR A 287 18.08 -91.42 -51.32
CA THR A 287 18.44 -92.43 -52.35
C THR A 287 17.21 -93.30 -52.74
N GLU A 288 17.38 -94.10 -53.81
CA GLU A 288 16.48 -95.07 -54.46
C GLU A 288 15.74 -96.09 -53.56
N ALA A 289 14.51 -96.45 -53.97
CA ALA A 289 14.05 -97.82 -54.36
C ALA A 289 12.52 -97.86 -54.56
#